data_AF-A0A7Z9UB00-F1
#
_entry.id   AF-A0A7Z9UB00-F1
#
_cell.length_a   1.000
_cell.length_b   1.000
_cell.length_c   1.000
_cell.angle_alpha   90.00
_cell.angle_beta   90.00
_cell.angle_gamma   90.00
#
_symmetry.space_group_name_H-M   'P 1'
#
loop_
_entity.id
_entity.type
_entity.pdbx_description
1 polymer ?
#
loop_
_entity_poly.entity_id
_entity_poly.type
_entity_poly.pdbx_seq_one_letter_code
_entity_poly.pdbx_strand_id
1 'polypeptide(L)'
;MRPRLVTKFGGTSLADKAAWLQTLSVLESRKDKNPLVVVSAVGSIPGRRKVTDLLLDMMDSEDPEEARVALESLHRSLLSDLELP
;
A
#
# COMPACT_ATOMS: atom_id res chain seq x y z
N MET A 1 -7.17 -20.66 -14.98
CA MET A 1 -6.71 -19.73 -16.06
C MET A 1 -5.30 -19.27 -15.69
N ARG A 2 -4.30 -19.37 -16.59
CA ARG A 2 -2.91 -18.94 -16.27
C ARG A 2 -2.76 -17.42 -16.48
N PRO A 3 -2.11 -16.67 -15.59
CA PRO A 3 -1.82 -15.25 -15.82
C PRO A 3 -1.00 -15.05 -17.10
N ARG A 4 -1.33 -14.05 -17.91
CA ARG A 4 -0.55 -13.70 -19.12
C ARG A 4 0.31 -12.45 -18.93
N LEU A 5 0.20 -11.82 -17.77
CA LEU A 5 0.93 -10.63 -17.37
C LEU A 5 1.19 -10.71 -15.86
N VAL A 6 2.40 -10.34 -15.44
CA VAL A 6 2.71 -10.08 -14.04
C VAL A 6 2.99 -8.59 -13.91
N THR A 7 2.28 -7.92 -13.01
CA THR A 7 2.51 -6.50 -12.68
C THR A 7 3.01 -6.38 -11.25
N LYS A 8 4.02 -5.53 -11.04
CA LYS A 8 4.55 -5.24 -9.70
C LYS A 8 4.40 -3.75 -9.41
N PHE A 9 3.75 -3.43 -8.30
CA PHE A 9 3.62 -2.06 -7.81
C PHE A 9 4.52 -1.82 -6.60
N GLY A 10 5.31 -0.74 -6.66
CA GLY A 10 6.13 -0.28 -5.55
C GLY A 10 5.29 0.38 -4.45
N GLY A 11 5.92 0.69 -3.31
CA GLY A 11 5.20 1.34 -2.20
C GLY A 11 4.60 2.70 -2.59
N THR A 12 5.31 3.48 -3.42
CA THR A 12 4.82 4.78 -3.91
C THR A 12 3.54 4.65 -4.76
N SER A 13 3.40 3.58 -5.53
CA SER A 13 2.20 3.31 -6.33
C SER A 13 0.97 2.95 -5.48
N LEU A 14 1.16 2.75 -4.17
CA LEU A 14 0.14 2.35 -3.21
C LEU A 14 0.16 3.27 -1.99
N ALA A 15 0.75 4.46 -2.11
CA ALA A 15 1.02 5.34 -0.98
C ALA A 15 -0.26 6.00 -0.45
N ASP A 16 -1.15 6.48 -1.33
CA ASP A 16 -2.39 7.18 -0.98
C ASP A 16 -3.53 6.87 -1.97
N LYS A 17 -4.73 7.42 -1.71
CA LYS A 17 -5.91 7.25 -2.57
C LYS A 17 -5.61 7.52 -4.05
N ALA A 18 -4.89 8.59 -4.37
CA ALA A 18 -4.60 8.96 -5.75
C ALA A 18 -3.70 7.92 -6.42
N ALA A 19 -2.66 7.45 -5.75
CA ALA A 19 -1.78 6.40 -6.23
C ALA A 19 -2.53 5.08 -6.46
N TRP A 20 -3.44 4.72 -5.55
CA TRP A 20 -4.31 3.54 -5.69
C TRP A 20 -5.23 3.63 -6.91
N LEU A 21 -5.89 4.78 -7.12
CA LEU A 21 -6.75 4.99 -8.29
C LEU A 21 -5.98 4.95 -9.62
N GLN A 22 -4.76 5.49 -9.65
CA GLN A 22 -3.87 5.39 -10.81
C GLN A 22 -3.46 3.93 -11.07
N THR A 23 -3.08 3.20 -10.03
CA THR A 23 -2.75 1.77 -10.11
C THR A 23 -3.94 0.95 -10.62
N LEU A 24 -5.15 1.22 -10.13
CA LEU A 24 -6.37 0.57 -10.60
C LEU A 24 -6.62 0.84 -12.09
N SER A 25 -6.50 2.09 -12.53
CA SER A 25 -6.65 2.45 -13.95
C SER A 25 -5.69 1.68 -14.87
N VAL A 26 -4.43 1.52 -14.45
CA VAL A 26 -3.44 0.70 -15.18
C VAL A 26 -3.90 -0.76 -15.27
N LEU A 27 -4.39 -1.33 -14.16
CA LEU A 27 -4.87 -2.72 -14.12
C LEU A 27 -6.12 -2.93 -14.98
N GLU A 28 -7.07 -2.00 -14.95
CA GLU A 28 -8.29 -2.05 -15.76
C GLU A 28 -7.97 -2.04 -17.26
N SER A 29 -6.99 -1.23 -17.68
CA SER A 29 -6.53 -1.18 -19.08
C SER A 29 -5.91 -2.50 -19.58
N ARG A 30 -5.56 -3.42 -18.68
CA ARG A 30 -4.91 -4.71 -18.97
C ARG A 30 -5.71 -5.91 -18.47
N LYS A 31 -6.98 -5.73 -18.11
CA LYS A 31 -7.83 -6.79 -17.53
C LYS A 31 -7.94 -8.02 -18.44
N ASP A 32 -7.91 -7.82 -19.76
CA ASP A 32 -7.91 -8.88 -20.78
C ASP A 32 -6.70 -9.84 -20.68
N LYS A 33 -5.61 -9.41 -20.03
CA LYS A 33 -4.40 -10.22 -19.83
C LYS A 33 -4.44 -11.08 -18.58
N ASN A 34 -5.52 -11.02 -17.78
CA ASN A 34 -5.63 -11.73 -16.51
C ASN A 34 -4.35 -11.53 -15.63
N PRO A 35 -4.07 -10.28 -15.21
CA PRO A 35 -2.81 -9.94 -14.56
C PRO A 35 -2.69 -10.61 -13.17
N LEU A 36 -1.50 -11.15 -12.88
CA LEU A 36 -1.08 -11.46 -11.51
C LEU A 36 -0.45 -10.19 -10.93
N VAL A 37 -1.01 -9.69 -9.83
CA VAL A 37 -0.59 -8.43 -9.21
C VAL A 37 0.27 -8.73 -7.98
N VAL A 38 1.49 -8.20 -7.97
CA VAL A 38 2.42 -8.24 -6.84
C VAL A 38 2.54 -6.84 -6.27
N VAL A 39 2.33 -6.69 -4.96
CA VAL A 39 2.34 -5.39 -4.28
C VAL A 39 3.45 -5.33 -3.25
N SER A 40 4.03 -4.15 -3.08
CA SER A 40 4.85 -3.82 -1.91
C SER A 40 3.95 -3.32 -0.78
N ALA A 41 4.48 -3.17 0.43
CA ALA A 41 3.78 -2.47 1.50
C ALA A 41 3.54 -0.98 1.14
N VAL A 42 2.56 -0.35 1.80
CA VAL A 42 2.17 1.04 1.56
C VAL A 42 3.37 1.98 1.76
N GLY A 43 3.61 2.81 0.74
CA GLY A 43 4.72 3.77 0.71
C GLY A 43 4.48 5.00 1.59
N SER A 44 5.52 5.84 1.64
CA SER A 44 5.50 7.12 2.33
C SER A 44 4.85 8.20 1.46
N ILE A 45 4.28 9.20 2.12
CA ILE A 45 3.87 10.48 1.53
C ILE A 45 4.50 11.61 2.37
N PRO A 46 4.53 12.87 1.90
CA PRO A 46 5.01 13.97 2.74
C PRO A 46 4.34 13.98 4.12
N GLY A 47 5.13 13.93 5.19
CA GLY A 47 4.64 13.89 6.57
C GLY A 47 4.17 12.52 7.09
N ARG A 48 4.22 11.44 6.30
CA ARG A 48 3.89 10.08 6.76
C ARG A 48 4.89 9.03 6.27
N ARG A 49 5.41 8.26 7.21
CA ARG A 49 6.38 7.16 6.97
C ARG A 49 5.74 5.99 6.21
N LYS A 50 6.56 5.18 5.54
CA LYS A 50 6.13 3.94 4.89
C LYS A 50 5.95 2.83 5.92
N VAL A 51 5.09 1.86 5.60
CA VAL A 51 4.77 0.74 6.50
C VAL A 51 5.99 -0.04 6.95
N THR A 52 6.95 -0.31 6.05
CA THR A 52 8.13 -1.10 6.41
C THR A 52 8.99 -0.42 7.47
N ASP A 53 9.05 0.92 7.48
CA ASP A 53 9.85 1.64 8.48
C ASP A 53 9.18 1.60 9.85
N LEU A 54 7.85 1.74 9.89
CA LEU A 54 7.09 1.61 11.14
C LEU A 54 7.24 0.20 11.74
N LEU A 55 7.22 -0.83 10.89
CA LEU A 55 7.45 -2.20 11.35
C LEU A 55 8.88 -2.43 11.87
N LEU A 56 9.89 -1.85 11.23
CA LEU A 56 11.27 -1.91 11.71
C LEU A 56 11.43 -1.20 13.05
N ASP A 57 10.86 0.00 13.21
CA ASP A 57 10.87 0.72 14.48
C ASP A 57 10.18 -0.06 15.60
N MET A 58 9.08 -0.76 15.31
CA MET A 58 8.43 -1.63 16.29
C MET A 58 9.32 -2.80 16.72
N MET A 59 10.19 -3.30 15.85
CA MET A 59 11.14 -4.37 16.20
C MET A 59 12.28 -3.86 17.07
N ASP A 60 12.72 -2.63 16.86
CA ASP A 60 13.91 -2.07 17.50
C ASP A 60 13.59 -1.24 18.77
N SER A 61 12.32 -0.90 19.01
CA SER A 61 11.89 -0.08 20.16
C SER A 61 11.54 -0.89 21.41
N GLU A 62 11.89 -0.37 22.59
CA GLU A 62 11.40 -0.88 23.88
C GLU A 62 9.92 -0.54 24.12
N ASP A 63 9.43 0.56 23.52
CA ASP A 63 8.02 0.96 23.50
C ASP A 63 7.54 1.17 22.05
N PRO A 64 6.90 0.15 21.44
CA PRO A 64 6.48 0.22 20.04
C PRO A 64 5.13 0.93 19.84
N GLU A 65 4.52 1.50 20.88
CA GLU A 65 3.12 1.96 20.82
C GLU A 65 2.94 3.11 19.82
N GLU A 66 3.86 4.06 19.75
CA GLU A 66 3.79 5.16 18.77
C GLU A 66 3.78 4.63 17.33
N ALA A 67 4.71 3.72 17.01
CA ALA A 67 4.81 3.12 15.68
C ALA A 67 3.59 2.24 15.35
N ARG A 68 3.07 1.50 16.34
CA ARG A 68 1.84 0.71 16.22
C ARG A 68 0.63 1.58 15.90
N VAL A 69 0.43 2.68 16.64
CA VAL A 69 -0.66 3.64 16.42
C VAL A 69 -0.54 4.30 15.05
N ALA A 70 0.67 4.71 14.65
CA ALA A 70 0.91 5.28 13.33
C ALA A 70 0.61 4.28 12.20
N LEU A 71 0.99 3.01 12.38
CA LEU A 71 0.72 1.93 11.42
C LEU A 71 -0.78 1.66 11.26
N GLU A 72 -1.51 1.60 12.38
CA GLU A 72 -2.96 1.41 12.39
C GLU A 72 -3.68 2.61 11.74
N SER A 73 -3.33 3.82 12.16
CA SER A 73 -3.91 5.06 11.62
C SER A 73 -3.71 5.15 10.10
N LEU A 74 -2.51 4.84 9.60
CA LEU A 74 -2.19 4.82 8.17
C LEU A 74 -3.16 3.93 7.38
N HIS A 75 -3.39 2.70 7.84
CA HIS A 75 -4.27 1.76 7.13
C HIS A 75 -5.74 2.16 7.25
N ARG A 76 -6.20 2.59 8.43
CA ARG A 76 -7.58 3.03 8.63
C ARG A 76 -7.92 4.26 7.80
N SER A 77 -7.03 5.26 7.77
CA SER A 77 -7.21 6.45 6.93
C SER A 77 -7.27 6.07 5.45
N LEU A 78 -6.38 5.19 4.98
CA LEU A 78 -6.38 4.75 3.59
C LEU A 78 -7.66 3.97 3.21
N LEU A 79 -8.15 3.08 4.08
CA LEU A 79 -9.42 2.37 3.89
C LEU A 79 -10.59 3.35 3.81
N SER A 80 -10.66 4.30 4.75
CA SER A 80 -11.67 5.35 4.77
C SER A 80 -11.64 6.19 3.49
N ASP A 81 -10.45 6.62 3.05
CA ASP A 81 -10.27 7.41 1.84
C ASP A 81 -10.73 6.65 0.58
N LEU A 82 -10.54 5.33 0.56
CA LEU A 82 -10.94 4.44 -0.53
C LEU A 82 -12.38 3.93 -0.42
N GLU A 83 -13.13 4.32 0.62
CA GLU A 83 -14.49 3.83 0.89
C GLU A 83 -14.55 2.30 1.03
N LEU A 84 -13.54 1.72 1.66
CA LEU A 84 -13.38 0.28 1.90
C LEU A 84 -13.64 -0.06 3.39
N PRO A 85 -14.10 -1.30 3.68
CA PRO A 85 -14.39 -1.75 5.04
C PRO A 85 -13.14 -1.83 5.94
#